data_AF-A0A970AT45-F1
#
_entry.id   AF-A0A970AT45-F1
#
_cell.length_a   1.000
_cell.length_b   1.000
_cell.length_c   1.000
_cell.angle_alpha   90.00
_cell.angle_beta   90.00
_cell.angle_gamma   90.00
#
_symmetry.space_group_name_H-M   'P 1'
#
loop_
_entity.id
_entity.type
_entity.pdbx_description
1 polymer ?
#
loop_
_entity_poly.entity_id
_entity_poly.type
_entity_poly.pdbx_seq_one_letter_code
_entity_poly.pdbx_strand_id
1 'polypeptide(L)'
;ARLLFGDQVLLRYVPFDLPGAVRRFFDRVQPRLAMILETELWPNLYGECGRRSVPLVLASARVSPRSVGKYRRLTSLFRKTLSYGIVIAAQSEPDAERFRSIGAAPERTHVTGNIKFDFQPPEGIEALGRRWPWLICSPCTRYSTVDPARPD
;
A
#
# COMPACT_ATOMS: atom_id res chain seq x y z
N ALA A 1 5.07 -17.06 -7.41
CA ALA A 1 3.93 -17.36 -6.51
C ALA A 1 3.84 -18.86 -6.21
N ARG A 2 3.49 -19.71 -7.18
CA ARG A 2 3.35 -21.16 -6.94
C ARG A 2 4.61 -21.86 -6.42
N LEU A 3 5.79 -21.44 -6.89
CA LEU A 3 7.09 -21.92 -6.38
C LEU A 3 7.38 -21.53 -4.93
N LEU A 4 6.82 -20.43 -4.43
CA LEU A 4 7.09 -19.90 -3.09
C LEU A 4 5.98 -20.24 -2.09
N PHE A 5 4.73 -20.37 -2.56
CA PHE A 5 3.54 -20.49 -1.71
C PHE A 5 2.66 -21.69 -2.05
N GLY A 6 3.09 -22.56 -2.98
CA GLY A 6 2.32 -23.74 -3.41
C GLY A 6 0.90 -23.39 -3.83
N ASP A 7 -0.07 -24.13 -3.30
CA ASP A 7 -1.50 -23.90 -3.49
C ASP A 7 -2.15 -23.10 -2.34
N GLN A 8 -1.36 -22.55 -1.41
CA GLN A 8 -1.88 -21.70 -0.32
C GLN A 8 -2.30 -20.31 -0.79
N VAL A 9 -1.84 -19.88 -1.97
CA VAL A 9 -2.11 -18.56 -2.55
C VAL A 9 -2.76 -18.69 -3.92
N LEU A 10 -3.94 -18.10 -4.06
CA LEU A 10 -4.60 -17.95 -5.35
C LEU A 10 -4.15 -16.64 -6.02
N LEU A 11 -3.42 -16.76 -7.12
CA LEU A 11 -3.04 -15.61 -7.93
C LEU A 11 -4.15 -15.28 -8.94
N ARG A 12 -4.75 -14.09 -8.83
CA ARG A 12 -5.76 -13.58 -9.75
C ARG A 12 -5.55 -12.09 -9.96
N TYR A 13 -5.94 -11.61 -11.14
CA TYR A 13 -6.05 -10.17 -11.37
C TYR A 13 -7.24 -9.62 -10.58
N VAL A 14 -7.06 -8.45 -9.97
CA VAL A 14 -8.16 -7.66 -9.44
C VAL A 14 -9.06 -7.24 -10.62
N PRO A 15 -10.40 -7.26 -10.48
CA PRO A 15 -11.27 -6.75 -11.52
C PRO A 15 -11.02 -5.26 -11.75
N PHE A 16 -11.33 -4.77 -12.95
CA PHE A 16 -11.49 -3.34 -13.17
C PHE A 16 -12.49 -2.76 -12.15
N ASP A 17 -12.29 -1.50 -11.73
CA ASP A 17 -13.11 -0.82 -10.70
C ASP A 17 -14.49 -0.42 -11.24
N LEU A 18 -15.24 -1.39 -11.74
CA LEU A 18 -16.60 -1.22 -12.23
C LEU A 18 -17.56 -1.87 -11.23
N PRO A 19 -18.70 -1.23 -10.89
CA PRO A 19 -19.59 -1.72 -9.83
C PRO A 19 -19.97 -3.20 -9.98
N GLY A 20 -20.33 -3.64 -11.19
CA GLY A 20 -20.71 -5.03 -11.43
C GLY A 20 -19.54 -6.01 -11.39
N ALA A 21 -18.34 -5.60 -11.83
CA ALA A 21 -17.16 -6.46 -11.85
C ALA A 21 -16.64 -6.72 -10.43
N VAL A 22 -16.52 -5.65 -9.64
CA VAL A 22 -16.12 -5.71 -8.23
C VAL A 22 -17.15 -6.51 -7.42
N ARG A 23 -18.46 -6.26 -7.60
CA ARG A 23 -19.50 -7.00 -6.87
C ARG A 23 -19.40 -8.51 -7.08
N ARG A 24 -19.27 -8.96 -8.34
CA ARG A 24 -19.10 -10.38 -8.68
C ARG A 24 -17.80 -10.97 -8.12
N PHE A 25 -16.73 -10.18 -8.09
CA PHE A 25 -15.47 -10.60 -7.48
C PHE A 25 -15.65 -10.87 -5.98
N PHE A 26 -16.27 -9.96 -5.23
CA PHE A 26 -16.55 -10.19 -3.80
C PHE A 26 -17.54 -11.33 -3.56
N ASP A 27 -18.54 -11.51 -4.41
CA ASP A 27 -19.49 -12.63 -4.31
C ASP A 27 -18.78 -13.99 -4.45
N ARG A 28 -17.73 -14.07 -5.28
CA ARG A 28 -17.00 -15.31 -5.53
C ARG A 28 -15.83 -15.54 -4.57
N VAL A 29 -15.11 -14.49 -4.20
CA VAL A 29 -13.93 -14.60 -3.33
C VAL A 29 -14.33 -14.62 -1.85
N GLN A 30 -15.42 -13.95 -1.49
CA GLN A 30 -15.90 -13.80 -0.11
C GLN A 30 -14.76 -13.48 0.88
N PRO A 31 -14.00 -12.40 0.64
CA PRO A 31 -12.84 -12.09 1.45
C PRO A 31 -13.22 -11.77 2.89
N ARG A 32 -12.43 -12.25 3.85
CA ARG A 32 -12.55 -11.88 5.27
C ARG A 32 -11.76 -10.63 5.64
N LEU A 33 -10.82 -10.23 4.77
CA LEU A 33 -9.95 -9.08 4.90
C LEU A 33 -9.51 -8.66 3.49
N ALA A 34 -9.46 -7.36 3.23
CA ALA A 34 -8.86 -6.80 2.03
C ALA A 34 -7.61 -5.99 2.41
N MET A 35 -6.53 -6.13 1.66
CA MET A 35 -5.30 -5.36 1.84
C MET A 35 -4.87 -4.77 0.51
N ILE A 36 -4.61 -3.46 0.48
CA ILE A 36 -4.14 -2.72 -0.68
C ILE A 36 -2.77 -2.14 -0.36
N LEU A 37 -1.79 -2.38 -1.24
CA LEU A 37 -0.42 -1.91 -1.07
C LEU A 37 -0.17 -0.60 -1.83
N GLU A 38 0.71 0.26 -1.31
CA GLU A 38 1.23 1.50 -1.93
C GLU A 38 0.22 2.64 -2.18
N THR A 39 -1.07 2.41 -1.98
CA THR A 39 -2.21 3.33 -2.15
C THR A 39 -2.65 3.57 -3.60
N GLU A 40 -3.35 2.59 -4.15
CA GLU A 40 -4.24 2.81 -5.28
C GLU A 40 -5.68 3.01 -4.79
N LEU A 41 -6.39 4.02 -5.30
CA LEU A 41 -7.80 4.22 -4.95
C LEU A 41 -8.72 3.51 -5.92
N TRP A 42 -9.50 2.57 -5.38
CA TRP A 42 -10.50 1.78 -6.10
C TRP A 42 -11.88 2.02 -5.47
N PRO A 43 -12.55 3.14 -5.78
CA PRO A 43 -13.85 3.52 -5.21
C PRO A 43 -14.85 2.38 -5.05
N ASN A 44 -15.06 1.58 -6.09
CA ASN A 44 -16.06 0.50 -6.05
C ASN A 44 -15.58 -0.65 -5.16
N LEU A 45 -14.31 -1.01 -5.19
CA LEU A 45 -13.71 -1.99 -4.28
C LEU A 45 -13.87 -1.57 -2.80
N TYR A 46 -13.59 -0.32 -2.49
CA TYR A 46 -13.67 0.21 -1.13
C TYR A 46 -15.13 0.30 -0.66
N GLY A 47 -16.03 0.67 -1.58
CA GLY A 47 -17.46 0.65 -1.35
C GLY A 47 -17.99 -0.76 -1.05
N GLU A 48 -17.56 -1.77 -1.80
CA GLU A 48 -17.94 -3.16 -1.55
C GLU A 48 -17.38 -3.72 -0.24
N CYS A 49 -16.16 -3.32 0.18
CA CYS A 49 -15.65 -3.62 1.51
C CYS A 49 -16.59 -3.09 2.60
N GLY A 50 -16.97 -1.81 2.51
CA GLY A 50 -17.89 -1.19 3.48
C GLY A 50 -19.27 -1.84 3.49
N ARG A 51 -19.85 -2.08 2.30
CA ARG A 51 -21.19 -2.68 2.14
C ARG A 51 -21.27 -4.10 2.71
N ARG A 52 -20.16 -4.84 2.68
CA ARG A 52 -20.07 -6.24 3.13
C ARG A 52 -19.40 -6.38 4.50
N SER A 53 -19.08 -5.26 5.15
CA SER A 53 -18.34 -5.23 6.43
C SER A 53 -17.02 -6.00 6.38
N VAL A 54 -16.33 -5.97 5.24
CA VAL A 54 -14.99 -6.54 5.08
C VAL A 54 -13.96 -5.50 5.57
N PRO A 55 -13.15 -5.82 6.59
CA PRO A 55 -12.07 -4.95 7.03
C PRO A 55 -11.09 -4.66 5.88
N LEU A 56 -10.58 -3.43 5.82
CA LEU A 56 -9.70 -2.97 4.76
C LEU A 56 -8.40 -2.42 5.35
N VAL A 57 -7.25 -2.85 4.85
CA VAL A 57 -5.94 -2.36 5.26
C VAL A 57 -5.27 -1.67 4.08
N LEU A 58 -4.83 -0.42 4.27
CA LEU A 58 -3.93 0.26 3.34
C LEU A 58 -2.51 0.11 3.85
N ALA A 59 -1.76 -0.82 3.27
CA ALA A 59 -0.39 -1.13 3.66
C ALA A 59 0.62 -0.27 2.87
N SER A 60 1.68 0.19 3.54
CA SER A 60 2.69 1.07 2.95
C SER A 60 2.04 2.27 2.24
N ALA A 61 1.04 2.88 2.89
CA ALA A 61 0.23 3.93 2.30
C ALA A 61 1.02 5.25 2.22
N ARG A 62 0.98 5.89 1.05
CA ARG A 62 1.60 7.18 0.74
C ARG A 62 0.59 8.04 0.02
N VAL A 63 0.48 9.30 0.44
CA VAL A 63 -0.36 10.27 -0.29
C VAL A 63 0.46 11.49 -0.64
N SER A 64 0.58 11.74 -1.95
CA SER A 64 1.26 12.93 -2.43
C SER A 64 0.38 14.18 -2.15
N PRO A 65 0.99 15.36 -1.93
CA PRO A 65 0.24 16.61 -1.78
C PRO A 65 -0.73 16.89 -2.94
N ARG A 66 -0.36 16.52 -4.17
CA ARG A 66 -1.18 16.69 -5.37
C ARG A 66 -2.42 15.79 -5.39
N SER A 67 -2.35 14.65 -4.70
CA SER A 67 -3.44 13.66 -4.64
C SER A 67 -4.45 13.96 -3.54
N VAL A 68 -4.09 14.76 -2.53
CA VAL A 68 -4.96 15.11 -1.38
C VAL A 68 -6.33 15.63 -1.84
N GLY A 69 -6.38 16.46 -2.89
CA GLY A 69 -7.64 16.98 -3.43
C GLY A 69 -8.56 15.90 -4.02
N LYS A 70 -7.99 14.89 -4.71
CA LYS A 70 -8.75 13.75 -5.26
C LYS A 70 -9.29 12.86 -4.14
N TYR A 71 -8.43 12.60 -3.14
CA TYR A 71 -8.80 11.84 -1.94
C TYR A 71 -9.90 12.57 -1.16
N ARG A 72 -9.81 13.90 -1.02
CA ARG A 72 -10.81 14.72 -0.34
C ARG A 72 -12.19 14.68 -1.02
N ARG A 73 -12.26 14.59 -2.35
CA ARG A 73 -13.54 14.45 -3.07
C ARG A 73 -14.18 13.07 -2.83
N LEU A 74 -13.36 12.05 -2.65
CA LEU A 74 -13.80 10.70 -2.34
C LEU A 74 -14.09 10.50 -0.85
N THR A 75 -13.87 11.51 0.01
CA THR A 75 -14.06 11.41 1.46
C THR A 75 -15.47 10.96 1.85
N SER A 76 -16.51 11.26 1.08
CA SER A 76 -17.86 10.76 1.39
C SER A 76 -17.98 9.24 1.20
N LEU A 77 -17.28 8.71 0.19
CA LEU A 77 -17.16 7.29 -0.08
C LEU A 77 -16.30 6.62 0.98
N PHE A 78 -15.15 7.23 1.26
CA PHE A 78 -14.28 6.82 2.35
C PHE A 78 -15.01 6.87 3.67
N ARG A 79 -15.83 7.86 4.01
CA ARG A 79 -16.53 7.95 5.31
C ARG A 79 -17.39 6.72 5.60
N LYS A 80 -18.08 6.19 4.59
CA LYS A 80 -18.90 4.97 4.72
C LYS A 80 -18.04 3.70 4.87
N THR A 81 -16.85 3.66 4.29
CA THR A 81 -15.90 2.55 4.43
C THR A 81 -15.03 2.69 5.70
N LEU A 82 -14.69 3.92 6.08
CA LEU A 82 -13.89 4.35 7.24
C LEU A 82 -14.66 4.03 8.52
N SER A 83 -15.98 4.23 8.54
CA SER A 83 -16.83 3.88 9.68
C SER A 83 -16.77 2.39 10.01
N TYR A 84 -16.54 1.52 9.01
CA TYR A 84 -16.54 0.06 9.18
C TYR A 84 -15.17 -0.59 9.45
N GLY A 85 -14.08 0.18 9.52
CA GLY A 85 -12.78 -0.35 9.97
C GLY A 85 -11.70 -0.43 8.91
N ILE A 86 -11.45 0.67 8.21
CA ILE A 86 -10.20 0.81 7.46
C ILE A 86 -9.05 1.11 8.42
N VAL A 87 -7.95 0.37 8.28
CA VAL A 87 -6.68 0.61 8.98
C VAL A 87 -5.68 1.13 7.96
N ILE A 88 -5.00 2.22 8.29
CA ILE A 88 -3.99 2.85 7.44
C ILE A 88 -2.64 2.62 8.07
N ALA A 89 -1.77 1.92 7.35
CA ALA A 89 -0.37 1.71 7.68
C ALA A 89 0.46 2.61 6.76
N ALA A 90 0.66 3.85 7.19
CA ALA A 90 1.35 4.89 6.44
C ALA A 90 2.87 4.67 6.43
N GLN A 91 3.51 5.07 5.33
CA GLN A 91 4.97 4.96 5.20
C GLN A 91 5.72 5.93 6.12
N SER A 92 5.16 7.11 6.37
CA SER A 92 5.81 8.18 7.11
C SER A 92 4.80 9.01 7.91
N GLU A 93 5.28 9.74 8.92
CA GLU A 93 4.43 10.66 9.70
C GLU A 93 3.76 11.74 8.82
N PRO A 94 4.45 12.37 7.85
CA PRO A 94 3.79 13.29 6.91
C PRO A 94 2.68 12.64 6.08
N ASP A 95 2.78 11.35 5.74
CA ASP A 95 1.71 10.64 5.05
C ASP A 95 0.52 10.38 5.98
N ALA A 96 0.79 9.93 7.20
CA ALA A 96 -0.23 9.72 8.23
C ALA A 96 -1.03 11.02 8.51
N GLU A 97 -0.32 12.15 8.65
CA GLU A 97 -0.95 13.46 8.86
C GLU A 97 -1.87 13.85 7.70
N ARG A 98 -1.46 13.59 6.45
CA ARG A 98 -2.32 13.84 5.30
C ARG A 98 -3.56 12.95 5.33
N PHE A 99 -3.45 11.68 5.70
CA PHE A 99 -4.62 10.81 5.86
C PHE A 99 -5.57 11.31 6.95
N ARG A 100 -5.05 11.75 8.10
CA ARG A 100 -5.85 12.37 9.16
C ARG A 100 -6.54 13.64 8.67
N SER A 101 -5.84 14.48 7.91
CA SER A 101 -6.39 15.73 7.35
C SER A 101 -7.55 15.53 6.36
N ILE A 102 -7.68 14.32 5.78
CA ILE A 102 -8.81 13.96 4.90
C ILE A 102 -9.88 13.13 5.62
N GLY A 103 -9.81 13.02 6.95
CA GLY A 103 -10.84 12.40 7.78
C GLY A 103 -10.58 10.95 8.16
N ALA A 104 -9.34 10.46 8.03
CA ALA A 104 -8.97 9.19 8.64
C ALA A 104 -8.97 9.28 10.17
N ALA A 105 -9.49 8.23 10.81
CA ALA A 105 -9.50 8.09 12.25
C ALA A 105 -8.05 7.98 12.78
N PRO A 106 -7.60 8.86 13.69
CA PRO A 106 -6.25 8.81 14.25
C PRO A 106 -5.91 7.45 14.87
N GLU A 107 -6.85 6.84 15.58
CA GLU A 107 -6.72 5.55 16.25
C GLU A 107 -6.60 4.35 15.28
N ARG A 108 -6.87 4.56 13.99
CA ARG A 108 -6.73 3.55 12.92
C ARG A 108 -5.66 3.94 11.89
N THR A 109 -4.85 4.96 12.18
CA THR A 109 -3.80 5.46 11.29
C THR A 109 -2.45 5.31 12.00
N HIS A 110 -1.64 4.39 11.52
CA HIS A 110 -0.35 4.03 12.11
C HIS A 110 0.78 4.28 11.13
N VAL A 111 1.95 4.68 11.62
CA VAL A 111 3.17 4.73 10.80
C VAL A 111 3.89 3.40 10.93
N THR A 112 4.06 2.69 9.81
CA THR A 112 4.67 1.35 9.78
C THR A 112 5.96 1.30 8.96
N GLY A 113 6.33 2.38 8.28
CA GLY A 113 7.44 2.37 7.34
C GLY A 113 7.05 1.79 5.97
N ASN A 114 8.05 1.56 5.12
CA ASN A 114 7.87 1.13 3.74
C ASN A 114 8.36 -0.30 3.54
N ILE A 115 7.43 -1.18 3.12
CA ILE A 115 7.67 -2.61 2.90
C ILE A 115 8.84 -2.92 1.96
N LYS A 116 9.21 -1.98 1.07
CA LYS A 116 10.33 -2.18 0.13
C LYS A 116 11.68 -2.30 0.85
N PHE A 117 11.79 -1.83 2.08
CA PHE A 117 13.03 -1.92 2.88
C PHE A 117 13.07 -3.17 3.77
N ASP A 118 12.00 -3.94 3.84
CA ASP A 118 11.96 -5.21 4.59
C ASP A 118 12.53 -6.39 3.79
N PHE A 119 13.06 -6.13 2.58
CA PHE A 119 13.67 -7.12 1.73
C PHE A 119 15.13 -7.38 2.13
N GLN A 120 15.43 -8.61 2.53
CA GLN A 120 16.80 -9.09 2.65
C GLN A 120 17.25 -9.69 1.30
N PRO A 121 18.14 -9.02 0.56
CA PRO A 121 18.64 -9.56 -0.70
C PRO A 121 19.46 -10.84 -0.44
N PRO A 122 19.36 -11.86 -1.31
CA PRO A 122 20.28 -12.98 -1.30
C PRO A 122 21.75 -12.51 -1.38
N GLU A 123 22.65 -13.23 -0.70
CA GLU A 123 24.08 -12.94 -0.75
C GLU A 123 24.59 -12.88 -2.20
N GLY A 124 25.44 -11.89 -2.51
CA GLY A 124 26.05 -11.72 -3.83
C GLY A 124 25.26 -10.89 -4.85
N ILE A 125 24.00 -10.52 -4.57
CA ILE A 125 23.20 -9.62 -5.43
C ILE A 125 23.88 -8.26 -5.60
N GLU A 126 24.49 -7.70 -4.56
CA GLU A 126 25.22 -6.43 -4.65
C GLU A 126 26.43 -6.51 -5.59
N ALA A 127 27.16 -7.62 -5.56
CA ALA A 127 28.31 -7.84 -6.45
C ALA A 127 27.87 -8.02 -7.91
N LEU A 128 26.67 -8.55 -8.15
CA LEU A 128 26.05 -8.58 -9.47
C LEU A 128 25.61 -7.19 -9.93
N GLY A 129 24.97 -6.40 -9.05
CA GLY A 129 24.58 -5.02 -9.33
C GLY A 129 25.77 -4.12 -9.71
N ARG A 130 26.91 -4.28 -9.04
CA ARG A 130 28.17 -3.58 -9.37
C ARG A 130 28.74 -3.91 -10.76
N ARG A 131 28.38 -5.05 -11.35
CA ARG A 131 28.85 -5.45 -12.68
C ARG A 131 28.02 -4.82 -13.81
N TRP A 132 26.83 -4.29 -13.52
CA TRP A 132 25.87 -3.85 -14.53
C TRP A 132 25.53 -2.34 -14.38
N PRO A 133 26.50 -1.43 -14.62
CA PRO A 133 26.34 0.01 -14.37
C PRO A 133 25.27 0.71 -15.25
N TRP A 134 24.89 0.13 -16.39
CA TRP A 134 23.94 0.73 -17.33
C TRP A 134 22.47 0.35 -17.10
N LEU A 135 22.18 -0.60 -16.20
CA LEU A 135 20.80 -1.01 -15.87
C LEU A 135 20.24 -0.30 -14.63
N ILE A 136 21.08 0.44 -13.90
CA ILE A 136 20.67 1.34 -12.83
C ILE A 136 20.41 2.72 -13.44
N CYS A 137 19.25 2.88 -14.05
CA CYS A 137 18.77 4.19 -14.49
C CYS A 137 18.67 5.13 -13.27
N SER A 138 19.43 6.22 -13.29
CA SER A 138 19.43 7.34 -12.32
C SER A 138 18.00 7.87 -12.05
N PRO A 139 17.61 8.29 -10.82
CA PRO A 139 18.45 8.82 -9.74
C PRO A 139 18.05 8.33 -8.32
N CYS A 140 17.89 7.02 -8.07
CA CYS A 140 17.54 6.53 -6.72
C CYS A 140 18.72 6.33 -5.77
N THR A 141 19.97 6.41 -6.24
CA THR A 141 21.15 6.20 -5.40
C THR A 141 21.62 7.51 -4.75
N ARG A 142 20.80 8.03 -3.83
CA ARG A 142 21.30 8.96 -2.82
C ARG A 142 20.87 8.47 -1.43
N TYR A 143 21.25 7.23 -1.12
CA TYR A 143 21.34 6.79 0.26
C TYR A 143 22.76 7.09 0.73
N SER A 144 22.86 8.13 1.55
CA SER A 144 24.05 8.46 2.30
C SER A 144 24.43 7.24 3.16
N THR A 145 25.56 6.62 2.86
CA THR A 145 26.28 5.81 3.83
C THR A 145 26.64 6.72 4.99
N VAL A 146 26.00 6.50 6.15
CA VAL A 146 26.56 6.94 7.42
C VAL A 146 27.81 6.09 7.61
N ASP A 147 28.97 6.73 7.44
CA ASP A 147 30.27 6.15 7.71
C ASP A 147 30.46 6.07 9.23
N PRO A 148 30.60 4.88 9.84
CA PRO A 148 30.79 4.73 11.27
C PRO A 148 32.23 5.04 11.73
N ALA A 149 33.14 5.49 10.86
CA ALA A 149 34.57 5.62 11.15
C ALA A 149 35.13 7.06 11.07
N ARG A 150 34.33 8.10 11.36
CA ARG A 150 34.84 9.48 11.47
C ARG A 150 34.60 10.06 12.88
N PRO A 151 35.65 10.40 13.64
CA PRO A 151 35.51 11.32 14.76
C PRO A 151 35.39 12.75 14.22
N ASP A 152 34.48 13.48 14.86
CA ASP A 152 34.23 14.93 14.90
C ASP A 152 33.88 15.66 13.59
#